data_AF-A0A060ZFB7-F1
#
_entry.id   AF-A0A060ZFB7-F1
#
_cell.length_a   1.000
_cell.length_b   1.000
_cell.length_c   1.000
_cell.angle_alpha   90.00
_cell.angle_beta   90.00
_cell.angle_gamma   90.00
#
_symmetry.space_group_name_H-M   'P 1'
#
loop_
_entity.id
_entity.type
_entity.pdbx_description
1 polymer ?
#
loop_
_entity_poly.entity_id
_entity_poly.type
_entity_poly.pdbx_seq_one_letter_code
_entity_poly.pdbx_strand_id
1 'polypeptide(L)' 'MTQRKLAAAIGRDFTSISMYENGRSTPPVDLLAAIADLLGAHMDDFVRTAAELGIGAARDGPAPTLDSLPAA' A
#
# COMPACT_ATOMS: atom_id res chain seq x y z
N MET A 1 -8.61 -16.92 -8.76
CA MET A 1 -9.27 -16.90 -7.42
C MET A 1 -10.43 -15.92 -7.48
N THR A 2 -11.56 -16.13 -6.79
CA THR A 2 -12.64 -15.12 -6.69
C THR A 2 -12.60 -14.41 -5.33
N GLN A 3 -13.11 -13.18 -5.24
CA GLN A 3 -13.19 -12.43 -3.97
C GLN A 3 -13.89 -13.24 -2.86
N ARG A 4 -14.99 -13.93 -3.17
CA ARG A 4 -15.70 -14.78 -2.20
C ARG A 4 -14.84 -15.94 -1.70
N LYS A 5 -14.06 -16.55 -2.60
CA LYS A 5 -13.17 -17.66 -2.25
C LYS A 5 -11.98 -17.16 -1.42
N LEU A 6 -11.46 -15.97 -1.73
CA LEU A 6 -10.42 -15.31 -0.95
C LEU A 6 -10.91 -14.97 0.45
N ALA A 7 -12.08 -14.33 0.55
CA ALA A 7 -12.74 -13.98 1.81
C ALA A 7 -12.91 -15.21 2.72
N ALA A 8 -13.43 -16.31 2.16
CA ALA A 8 -13.59 -17.57 2.89
C ALA A 8 -12.25 -18.17 3.35
N ALA A 9 -11.19 -18.08 2.53
CA ALA A 9 -9.88 -18.63 2.85
C ALA A 9 -9.16 -17.87 3.98
N ILE A 10 -9.41 -16.57 4.12
CA ILE A 10 -8.76 -15.72 5.14
C ILE A 10 -9.71 -15.32 6.29
N GLY A 11 -10.89 -15.93 6.37
CA GLY A 11 -11.86 -15.68 7.44
C GLY A 11 -12.45 -14.27 7.45
N ARG A 12 -12.62 -13.65 6.28
CA ARG A 12 -13.22 -12.32 6.13
C ARG A 12 -14.51 -12.31 5.32
N ASP A 13 -15.23 -11.22 5.47
CA ASP A 13 -16.41 -10.96 4.68
C ASP A 13 -16.04 -10.42 3.29
N PHE A 14 -16.91 -10.69 2.32
CA PHE A 14 -16.72 -10.26 0.94
C PHE A 14 -16.61 -8.73 0.80
N THR A 15 -17.34 -7.98 1.62
CA THR A 15 -17.36 -6.52 1.57
C THR A 15 -16.02 -5.94 1.96
N SER A 16 -15.36 -6.49 2.99
CA SER A 16 -14.01 -6.12 3.41
C SER A 16 -12.99 -6.34 2.29
N ILE A 17 -13.03 -7.50 1.63
CA ILE A 17 -12.16 -7.77 0.46
C ILE A 17 -12.39 -6.73 -0.64
N SER A 18 -13.65 -6.45 -0.97
CA SER A 18 -14.00 -5.44 -1.96
C SER A 18 -13.49 -4.05 -1.58
N MET A 19 -13.57 -3.66 -0.30
CA MET A 19 -13.03 -2.38 0.16
C MET A 19 -11.51 -2.30 0.01
N TYR A 20 -10.78 -3.38 0.31
CA TYR A 20 -9.32 -3.44 0.17
C TYR A 20 -8.90 -3.32 -1.30
N GLU A 21 -9.52 -4.10 -2.19
CA GLU A 21 -9.18 -4.09 -3.61
C GLU A 21 -9.52 -2.75 -4.30
N ASN A 22 -10.53 -2.05 -3.81
CA ASN A 22 -10.91 -0.73 -4.32
C ASN A 22 -10.19 0.43 -3.61
N GLY A 23 -9.24 0.15 -2.71
CA GLY A 23 -8.49 1.19 -1.98
C GLY A 23 -9.34 2.03 -1.01
N ARG A 24 -10.54 1.56 -0.65
CA ARG A 24 -11.43 2.24 0.32
C ARG A 24 -11.02 2.02 1.78
N SER A 25 -10.26 0.95 2.02
CA SER A 25 -9.72 0.62 3.33
C SER A 25 -8.34 -0.01 3.15
N THR A 26 -7.45 0.23 4.10
CA THR A 26 -6.12 -0.39 4.11
C THR A 26 -6.18 -1.68 4.94
N PRO A 27 -5.91 -2.85 4.34
CA PRO A 27 -5.83 -4.10 5.10
C PRO A 27 -4.65 -4.06 6.08
N PRO A 28 -4.78 -4.64 7.29
CA PRO A 28 -3.67 -4.74 8.23
C PRO A 28 -2.55 -5.63 7.67
N VAL A 29 -1.31 -5.40 8.11
CA VAL A 29 -0.11 -6.09 7.60
C VAL A 29 -0.21 -7.62 7.75
N ASP A 30 -0.72 -8.12 8.87
CA ASP A 30 -0.91 -9.56 9.08
C ASP A 30 -1.87 -10.19 8.06
N LEU A 31 -2.90 -9.42 7.65
CA LEU A 31 -3.85 -9.86 6.64
C LEU A 31 -3.23 -9.85 5.25
N LEU A 32 -2.43 -8.82 4.94
CA LEU A 32 -1.68 -8.76 3.69
C LEU A 32 -0.71 -9.95 3.55
N ALA A 33 0.00 -10.30 4.64
CA ALA A 33 0.86 -11.48 4.65
C ALA A 33 0.07 -12.77 4.38
N ALA A 34 -1.08 -12.95 5.04
CA ALA A 34 -1.94 -14.12 4.79
C ALA A 34 -2.47 -14.19 3.35
N ILE A 35 -2.76 -13.03 2.74
CA ILE A 35 -3.18 -12.93 1.33
C ILE A 35 -2.01 -13.29 0.40
N ALA A 36 -0.80 -12.80 0.69
CA ALA A 36 0.41 -13.10 -0.07
C ALA A 36 0.74 -14.60 -0.04
N ASP A 37 0.74 -15.21 1.15
CA ASP A 37 0.97 -16.66 1.33
C ASP A 37 -0.06 -17.50 0.57
N LEU A 38 -1.33 -17.12 0.64
CA LEU A 38 -2.41 -17.83 -0.05
C LEU A 38 -2.30 -17.74 -1.57
N LEU A 39 -1.82 -16.61 -2.08
CA LEU A 39 -1.65 -16.36 -3.51
C LEU A 39 -0.30 -16.87 -4.04
N GLY A 40 0.63 -17.25 -3.15
CA GLY A 40 2.00 -17.60 -3.50
C GLY A 40 2.78 -16.40 -4.06
N ALA A 41 2.46 -15.19 -3.59
CA ALA A 41 3.09 -13.94 -4.00
C ALA A 41 4.02 -13.41 -2.91
N HIS A 42 4.93 -12.51 -3.25
CA HIS A 42 5.81 -11.89 -2.27
C HIS A 42 5.09 -10.71 -1.60
N MET A 43 5.35 -10.49 -0.31
CA MET A 43 4.74 -9.39 0.44
C MET A 43 5.01 -8.02 -0.20
N ASP A 44 6.18 -7.86 -0.81
CA ASP A 44 6.60 -6.63 -1.50
C ASP A 44 5.69 -6.31 -2.70
N ASP A 45 5.03 -7.30 -3.31
CA ASP A 45 4.09 -7.08 -4.42
C ASP A 45 2.81 -6.33 -3.99
N PHE A 46 2.51 -6.33 -2.68
CA PHE A 46 1.34 -5.68 -2.10
C PHE A 46 1.64 -4.31 -1.48
N VAL A 47 2.92 -3.99 -1.27
CA VAL A 47 3.35 -2.72 -0.70
C VAL A 47 3.80 -1.82 -1.83
N ARG A 48 3.07 -0.74 -2.07
CA ARG A 48 3.52 0.31 -2.98
C ARG A 48 4.05 1.47 -2.17
N THR A 49 5.28 1.86 -2.47
CA THR A 49 5.90 3.01 -1.83
C THR A 49 5.20 4.30 -2.27
N ALA A 50 5.24 5.31 -1.40
CA ALA A 50 4.72 6.63 -1.69
C ALA A 50 5.32 7.23 -2.98
N ALA A 51 6.58 6.91 -3.26
CA ALA A 51 7.28 7.28 -4.48
C ALA A 51 6.67 6.66 -5.74
N GLU A 52 6.31 5.38 -5.70
CA GLU A 52 5.70 4.65 -6.83
C GLU A 52 4.25 5.06 -7.10
N LEU A 53 3.55 5.56 -6.08
CA LEU A 53 2.19 6.10 -6.21
C LEU A 53 2.17 7.59 -6.60
N GLY A 54 3.34 8.25 -6.69
CA GLY A 54 3.41 9.70 -6.90
C GLY A 54 2.85 10.51 -5.72
N ILE A 55 2.72 9.90 -4.54
CA ILE A 55 2.19 10.52 -3.32
C ILE A 55 3.40 11.04 -2.53
N GLY A 56 3.99 12.14 -2.98
CA GLY A 56 5.22 12.65 -2.35
C GLY A 56 5.70 13.99 -2.89
N ALA A 57 4.93 15.07 -2.66
CA ALA A 57 5.46 16.44 -2.62
C ALA A 57 4.48 17.44 -1.98
N ALA A 58 3.85 17.09 -0.86
CA ALA A 58 3.21 18.02 0.09
C ALA A 58 2.83 17.13 1.27
N ARG A 59 3.30 17.30 2.50
CA ARG A 59 3.28 18.49 3.36
C ARG A 59 4.36 18.29 4.43
N ASP A 60 4.87 19.39 4.98
CA ASP A 60 5.82 19.49 6.09
C ASP A 60 7.32 19.57 5.74
N GLY A 61 7.73 20.79 5.37
CA GLY A 61 9.12 21.28 5.41
C GLY A 61 9.26 22.61 4.65
N PRO A 62 9.84 23.69 5.21
CA PRO A 62 10.11 24.89 4.43
C PRO A 62 11.08 24.55 3.29
N ALA A 63 10.77 25.05 2.10
CA ALA A 63 11.49 24.79 0.86
C ALA A 63 13.02 24.95 1.02
N PRO A 64 13.85 24.08 0.45
CA PRO A 64 15.28 24.35 0.35
C PRO A 64 15.47 25.56 -0.57
N THR A 65 15.80 26.71 0.01
CA THR A 65 16.26 27.87 -0.76
C THR A 65 17.63 27.55 -1.33
N LEU A 66 17.68 27.36 -2.65
CA LEU A 66 18.87 27.05 -3.43
C LEU A 66 19.83 28.24 -3.59
N ASP A 67 19.87 29.17 -2.65
CA ASP A 67 20.59 30.46 -2.78
C ASP A 67 21.51 30.75 -1.59
N SER A 68 22.15 29.72 -1.04
CA SER A 68 23.12 29.86 0.06
C SER A 68 24.37 29.01 -0.13
N LEU A 69 25.06 29.21 -1.28
CA LEU A 69 26.53 29.30 -1.48
C LEU A 69 27.43 28.05 -1.17
N PRO A 70 28.66 27.92 -1.73
CA PRO A 70 29.55 28.99 -2.21
C PRO A 70 30.21 28.82 -3.59
N ALA A 71 30.74 29.96 -4.06
CA ALA A 71 31.60 30.10 -5.22
C ALA A 71 32.96 29.39 -5.02
N ALA A 72 33.44 28.73 -6.08
CA ALA A 72 34.84 28.45 -6.34
C ALA A 72 35.06 28.47 -7.87
#